data_AF-A0A950AZN2-F1
#
_entry.id   AF-A0A950AZN2-F1
#
_cell.length_a   1.000
_cell.length_b   1.000
_cell.length_c   1.000
_cell.angle_alpha   90.00
_cell.angle_beta   90.00
_cell.angle_gamma   90.00
#
_symmetry.space_group_name_H-M   'P 1'
#
loop_
_entity.id
_entity.type
_entity.pdbx_description
1 polymer ?
#
loop_
_entity_poly.entity_id
_entity_poly.type
_entity_poly.pdbx_seq_one_letter_code
_entity_poly.pdbx_strand_id
1 'polypeptide(L)'
;MGSRLVTFRGALDLPRFEAHIRDELSQLEIAAEPSFVPSEHPRWAGQPKRRVMNIKDKRIVGYAQRVVGLTAEESIRLQETGLGGRRRMGCGIFLPVGAL
;
A
#
# COMPACT_ATOMS: atom_id res chain seq x y z
N MET A 1 0.63 2.41 -10.66
CA MET A 1 0.07 1.18 -10.05
C MET A 1 -0.70 1.50 -8.78
N GLY A 2 -1.70 0.70 -8.40
CA GLY A 2 -2.51 0.91 -7.20
C GLY A 2 -2.76 -0.35 -6.41
N SER A 3 -2.86 -0.22 -5.09
CA SER A 3 -3.26 -1.29 -4.17
C SER A 3 -4.41 -0.83 -3.28
N ARG A 4 -5.45 -1.66 -3.14
CA ARG A 4 -6.62 -1.35 -2.32
C ARG A 4 -6.34 -1.33 -0.83
N LEU A 5 -5.31 -2.08 -0.40
CA LEU A 5 -4.89 -2.18 0.99
C LEU A 5 -3.47 -2.73 1.05
N VAL A 6 -2.54 -1.98 1.62
CA VAL A 6 -1.22 -2.46 2.00
C VAL A 6 -1.15 -2.53 3.52
N THR A 7 -0.50 -3.55 4.08
CA THR A 7 -0.32 -3.70 5.53
C THR A 7 1.11 -4.09 5.83
N PHE A 8 1.67 -3.58 6.93
CA PHE A 8 2.96 -4.04 7.46
C PHE A 8 2.77 -4.60 8.86
N ARG A 9 3.63 -5.56 9.26
CA ARG A 9 3.60 -6.10 10.62
C ARG A 9 4.04 -5.00 11.60
N GLY A 10 3.22 -4.70 12.61
CA GLY A 10 3.59 -3.73 13.66
C GLY A 10 3.42 -2.25 13.27
N ALA A 11 3.08 -1.95 12.02
CA ALA A 11 2.75 -0.59 11.57
C ALA A 11 1.27 -0.30 11.81
N LEU A 12 0.94 0.18 13.00
CA LEU A 12 -0.44 0.51 13.40
C LEU A 12 -0.78 2.00 13.22
N ASP A 13 0.24 2.82 12.96
CA ASP A 13 0.18 4.25 12.71
C ASP A 13 0.77 4.62 11.34
N LEU A 14 0.51 5.85 10.91
CA LEU A 14 0.88 6.35 9.60
C LEU A 14 2.40 6.52 9.42
N PRO A 15 3.16 7.13 10.37
CA PRO A 15 4.60 7.29 10.20
C PRO A 15 5.34 5.96 10.03
N ARG A 16 5.01 4.93 10.84
CA ARG A 16 5.62 3.61 10.67
C ARG A 16 5.26 2.97 9.34
N PHE A 17 4.00 3.13 8.90
CA PHE A 17 3.57 2.63 7.60
C PHE A 17 4.36 3.28 6.46
N GLU A 18 4.53 4.60 6.50
CA GLU A 18 5.29 5.35 5.50
C GLU A 18 6.77 4.95 5.47
N ALA A 19 7.39 4.71 6.62
CA ALA A 19 8.76 4.23 6.67
C ALA A 19 8.90 2.88 5.97
N HIS A 20 8.00 1.93 6.26
CA HIS A 20 8.03 0.60 5.65
C HIS A 20 7.80 0.60 4.14
N ILE A 21 6.88 1.43 3.64
CA ILE A 21 6.62 1.44 2.20
C ILE A 21 7.81 2.02 1.42
N ARG A 22 8.48 3.04 1.97
CA ARG A 22 9.70 3.61 1.36
C ARG A 22 10.85 2.60 1.41
N ASP A 23 11.03 1.90 2.53
CA ASP A 23 12.05 0.86 2.68
C ASP A 23 11.84 -0.30 1.70
N GLU A 24 10.63 -0.87 1.60
CA GLU A 24 10.38 -1.97 0.66
C GLU A 24 10.49 -1.53 -0.81
N LEU A 25 10.07 -0.31 -1.17
CA LEU A 25 10.30 0.21 -2.53
C LEU A 25 11.80 0.35 -2.83
N SER A 26 12.58 0.86 -1.87
CA SER A 26 14.04 0.95 -2.00
C SER A 26 14.69 -0.42 -2.14
N GLN A 27 14.25 -1.42 -1.37
CA GLN A 27 14.76 -2.80 -1.45
C GLN A 27 14.43 -3.47 -2.78
N LEU A 28 13.34 -3.07 -3.42
CA LEU A 28 12.97 -3.50 -4.76
C LEU A 28 13.66 -2.68 -5.86
N GLU A 29 14.53 -1.73 -5.51
CA GLU A 29 15.20 -0.81 -6.42
C GLU A 29 14.19 -0.03 -7.28
N ILE A 30 13.09 0.41 -6.67
CA ILE A 30 12.06 1.24 -7.28
C ILE A 30 12.26 2.68 -6.82
N ALA A 31 12.50 3.59 -7.76
CA ALA A 31 12.69 5.02 -7.51
C ALA A 31 11.37 5.80 -7.46
N ALA A 32 10.27 5.19 -7.90
CA ALA A 32 8.95 5.81 -7.92
C ALA A 32 8.39 6.07 -6.52
N GLU A 33 7.77 7.25 -6.35
CA GLU A 33 7.26 7.69 -5.05
C GLU A 33 5.85 7.11 -4.75
N PRO A 34 5.63 6.56 -3.54
CA PRO A 34 4.31 6.15 -3.09
C PRO A 34 3.48 7.35 -2.64
N SER A 35 2.17 7.25 -2.85
CA SER A 35 1.18 8.22 -2.38
C SER A 35 -0.05 7.49 -1.84
N PHE A 36 -0.67 8.08 -0.82
CA PHE A 36 -1.94 7.57 -0.32
C PHE A 36 -3.07 7.86 -1.30
N VAL A 37 -4.01 6.93 -1.41
CA VAL A 37 -5.31 7.24 -2.00
C VAL A 37 -6.11 8.04 -0.96
N PRO A 38 -6.60 9.25 -1.28
CA PRO A 38 -7.41 10.02 -0.35
C PRO A 38 -8.75 9.33 -0.08
N SER A 39 -9.27 9.51 1.13
CA SER A 39 -10.61 9.08 1.48
C SER A 39 -11.65 10.03 0.88
N GLU A 40 -12.70 9.46 0.29
CA GLU A 40 -13.86 10.18 -0.25
C GLU A 40 -14.96 10.35 0.80
N HIS A 41 -14.83 9.68 1.95
CA HIS A 41 -15.83 9.77 3.01
C HIS A 41 -15.80 11.18 3.63
N PRO A 42 -16.95 11.89 3.77
CA PRO A 42 -16.99 13.30 4.15
C PRO A 42 -16.22 13.64 5.44
N ARG A 43 -16.30 12.75 6.44
CA ARG A 43 -15.59 12.92 7.73
C ARG A 43 -14.05 12.89 7.62
N TRP A 44 -13.50 12.23 6.61
CA TRP A 44 -12.07 12.01 6.44
C TRP A 44 -11.57 12.49 5.08
N ALA A 45 -12.29 13.41 4.44
CA ALA A 45 -11.96 13.90 3.12
C ALA A 45 -10.50 14.39 3.07
N GLY A 46 -9.77 13.93 2.06
CA GLY A 46 -8.35 14.26 1.88
C GLY A 46 -7.37 13.50 2.78
N GLN A 47 -7.83 12.81 3.82
CA GLN A 47 -6.96 11.96 4.65
C GLN A 47 -6.63 10.65 3.92
N PRO A 48 -5.51 9.98 4.26
CA PRO A 48 -5.22 8.64 3.76
C PRO A 48 -6.40 7.67 3.96
N LYS A 49 -6.78 6.94 2.90
CA LYS A 49 -7.85 5.93 2.93
C LYS A 49 -7.41 4.73 3.77
N ARG A 50 -7.61 4.86 5.08
CA ARG A 50 -7.27 3.90 6.13
C ARG A 50 -8.32 2.78 6.19
N ARG A 51 -7.86 1.55 6.33
CA ARG A 51 -8.70 0.37 6.58
C ARG A 51 -8.18 -0.39 7.79
N VAL A 52 -9.09 -0.93 8.57
CA VAL A 52 -8.78 -1.79 9.71
C VAL A 52 -9.42 -3.14 9.47
N MET A 53 -8.62 -4.20 9.60
CA MET A 53 -9.10 -5.57 9.53
C MET A 53 -8.75 -6.29 10.83
N ASN A 54 -9.65 -7.14 11.30
CA ASN A 54 -9.39 -8.01 12.44
C ASN A 54 -9.05 -9.40 11.91
N ILE A 55 -7.91 -9.93 12.30
CA ILE A 55 -7.49 -11.30 11.98
C ILE A 55 -7.29 -12.03 13.29
N LYS A 56 -8.23 -12.92 13.63
CA LYS A 56 -8.36 -13.48 14.98
C LYS A 56 -8.41 -12.33 15.99
N ASP A 57 -7.53 -12.35 16.99
CA ASP A 57 -7.51 -11.40 18.11
C ASP A 57 -6.61 -10.18 17.80
N LYS A 58 -6.17 -10.02 16.54
CA LYS A 58 -5.22 -8.98 16.13
C LYS A 58 -5.89 -7.96 15.23
N ARG A 59 -5.81 -6.70 15.64
CA ARG A 59 -6.15 -5.55 14.82
C ARG A 59 -5.00 -5.24 13.87
N ILE A 60 -5.28 -5.22 12.57
CA ILE A 60 -4.33 -4.87 11.52
C ILE A 60 -4.81 -3.57 10.89
N VAL A 61 -3.88 -2.62 10.75
CA VAL A 61 -4.11 -1.34 10.09
C VAL A 61 -3.40 -1.36 8.74
N GLY A 62 -4.02 -0.75 7.74
CA GLY A 62 -3.39 -0.54 6.46
C GLY A 62 -4.04 0.61 5.70
N TYR A 63 -3.43 0.93 4.56
CA TYR A 63 -3.80 2.08 3.76
C TYR A 63 -3.84 1.70 2.28
N ALA A 64 -4.75 2.31 1.53
CA ALA A 64 -4.73 2.22 0.07
C ALA A 64 -3.59 3.07 -0.49
N GLN A 65 -2.88 2.52 -1.48
CA GLN A 65 -1.66 3.09 -2.03
C GLN A 65 -1.72 3.26 -3.54
N ARG A 66 -1.02 4.28 -4.02
CA ARG A 66 -0.77 4.51 -5.44
C ARG A 66 0.72 4.84 -5.61
N VAL A 67 1.36 4.16 -6.56
CA VAL A 67 2.75 4.44 -6.95
C VAL A 67 2.73 4.92 -8.40
N VAL A 68 3.26 6.10 -8.64
CA VAL A 68 3.26 6.79 -9.95
C VAL A 68 4.68 7.06 -10.40
N GLY A 69 4.91 7.17 -11.72
CA GLY A 69 6.25 7.38 -12.27
C GLY A 69 7.10 6.10 -12.36
N LEU A 70 6.48 4.93 -12.26
CA LEU A 70 7.15 3.65 -12.48
C LEU A 70 7.52 3.49 -13.95
N THR A 71 8.73 3.01 -14.20
CA THR A 71 9.12 2.38 -15.47
C THR A 71 8.35 1.07 -15.69
N ALA A 72 8.43 0.51 -16.90
CA ALA A 72 7.84 -0.78 -17.19
C ALA A 72 8.43 -1.90 -16.31
N GLU A 73 9.75 -1.89 -16.10
CA GLU A 73 10.46 -2.88 -15.30
C GLU A 73 10.12 -2.77 -13.81
N GLU A 74 10.10 -1.56 -13.25
CA GLU A 74 9.64 -1.36 -11.87
C GLU A 74 8.17 -1.74 -11.70
N SER A 75 7.34 -1.50 -12.72
CA SER A 75 5.93 -1.91 -12.69
C SER A 75 5.78 -3.43 -12.64
N ILE A 76 6.61 -4.18 -13.35
CA ILE A 76 6.62 -5.65 -13.33
C ILE A 76 7.12 -6.12 -11.95
N ARG A 77 8.28 -5.64 -11.48
CA ARG A 77 8.82 -5.98 -10.15
C ARG A 77 7.80 -5.74 -9.04
N LEU A 78 7.11 -4.60 -9.05
CA LEU A 78 6.09 -4.26 -8.06
C LEU A 78 4.87 -5.20 -8.13
N GLN A 79 4.48 -5.66 -9.32
CA GLN A 79 3.36 -6.60 -9.49
C GLN A 79 3.71 -8.01 -9.01
N GLU A 80 4.91 -8.46 -9.35
CA GLU A 80 5.39 -9.81 -8.99
C GLU A 80 5.59 -9.95 -7.48
N THR A 81 6.18 -8.93 -6.86
CA THR A 81 6.53 -8.97 -5.43
C THR A 81 5.42 -8.44 -4.54
N GLY A 82 4.78 -7.34 -4.92
CA GLY A 82 3.87 -6.57 -4.06
C GLY A 82 4.54 -6.00 -2.81
N LEU A 83 3.82 -5.20 -2.02
CA LEU A 83 4.38 -4.58 -0.80
C LEU A 83 3.70 -5.06 0.49
N GLY A 84 4.46 -5.11 1.57
CA GLY A 84 4.02 -5.41 2.92
C GLY A 84 3.77 -6.90 3.17
N GLY A 85 2.65 -7.23 3.82
CA GLY A 85 2.29 -8.59 4.19
C GLY A 85 0.84 -8.93 3.90
N ARG A 86 0.47 -10.19 4.18
CA ARG A 86 -0.90 -10.72 4.02
C ARG A 86 -1.39 -10.72 2.56
N ARG A 87 -0.46 -10.91 1.62
CA ARG A 87 -0.75 -11.04 0.17
C ARG A 87 -1.74 -12.15 -0.17
N ARG A 88 -1.68 -13.28 0.54
CA ARG A 88 -2.68 -14.37 0.43
C ARG A 88 -4.10 -13.94 0.81
N MET A 89 -4.27 -12.79 1.46
CA MET A 89 -5.57 -12.18 1.79
C MET A 89 -5.88 -10.95 0.92
N GLY A 90 -5.18 -10.78 -0.21
CA GLY A 90 -5.37 -9.67 -1.14
C GLY A 90 -4.76 -8.33 -0.71
N CYS A 91 -3.97 -8.30 0.38
CA CYS A 91 -3.24 -7.09 0.77
C CYS A 91 -1.94 -6.96 -0.04
N GLY A 92 -1.47 -5.74 -0.30
CA GLY A 92 -0.16 -5.54 -0.92
C GLY A 92 -0.08 -5.91 -2.40
N ILE A 93 -1.21 -6.26 -3.01
CA ILE A 93 -1.29 -6.57 -4.44
C ILE A 93 -1.43 -5.26 -5.20
N PHE A 94 -0.57 -5.04 -6.20
CA PHE A 94 -0.57 -3.86 -7.04
C PHE A 94 -1.07 -4.19 -8.43
N LEU A 95 -2.05 -3.41 -8.91
CA LEU A 95 -2.66 -3.57 -10.23
C LEU A 95 -2.59 -2.23 -11.01
N PRO A 96 -2.71 -2.27 -12.34
CA PRO A 96 -2.89 -1.05 -13.12
C PRO A 96 -4.10 -0.25 -12.63
N VAL A 97 -3.97 1.07 -12.51
CA VAL A 97 -5.03 1.92 -11.90
C VAL A 97 -6.29 1.98 -12.78
N GLY A 98 -6.18 1.69 -14.09
CA GLY A 98 -7.35 1.52 -14.96
C GLY A 98 -8.11 0.20 -14.76
N ALA A 99 -7.61 -0.71 -13.92
CA ALA A 99 -8.23 -2.00 -13.61
C ALA A 99 -8.86 -2.06 -12.20
N LEU A 100 -8.96 -0.92 -11.50
CA LEU A 100 -9.44 -0.79 -10.11
C LEU A 100 -10.57 0.23 -9.97
#